data_AF-A0A812USL1-F1
#
_entry.id   AF-A0A812USL1-F1
#
_cell.length_a   1.000
_cell.length_b   1.000
_cell.length_c   1.000
_cell.angle_alpha   90.00
_cell.angle_beta   90.00
_cell.angle_gamma   90.00
#
_symmetry.space_group_name_H-M   'P 1'
#
loop_
_entity.id
_entity.type
_entity.pdbx_description
1 polymer ?
#
loop_
_entity_poly.entity_id
_entity_poly.type
_entity_poly.pdbx_seq_one_letter_code
_entity_poly.pdbx_strand_id
1 'polypeptide(L)'
;MRQCTFCSLRQFAIAKSSCARCAQELVAATAGTFRSALIRLIENRDPDLDKAVCALASAHGDACATRAVATALAAPPSDARHTRRVSQALLKMAGKGDAVAIEAVSDCLKHESSVVREQAVTTLKELSSPGDAAVLPKLVAALADEGLRVRMAAADALSKIAQRGDPLWTALIVDYLGHQSLDVREAALIALHRLAAPGCADVVASISLRMEDADIGGRKALLMALQQLAPPGNQPAILEATRRLTDSSIEVRKMALRVLGALADDLPPNLERVLESSLQDSHASVRKTAVSALEKLAAKSPWLRSLLLSRLEDPAPCVQCAAILAAGRICDLDDEASANTLAACLDSNEKMCEAAAQQSLGWLLQRGSRAPLPVLARLLWHGNEKVRESANLVLSRLPPQWQWLREKWSPATPPSRPLRFPHKVEASSFS
;
A
#
# COMPACT_ATOMS: atom_id res chain seq x y z
N MET A 1 80.53 -25.52 -42.14
CA MET A 1 79.28 -25.93 -41.44
C MET A 1 78.54 -24.67 -40.99
N ARG A 2 77.19 -24.64 -41.07
CA ARG A 2 76.16 -23.89 -40.27
C ARG A 2 76.51 -22.47 -39.71
N GLN A 3 75.78 -21.36 -39.86
CA GLN A 3 74.40 -21.00 -40.27
C GLN A 3 73.25 -21.12 -39.23
N CYS A 4 72.31 -20.14 -39.29
CA CYS A 4 70.97 -20.01 -38.64
C CYS A 4 70.88 -19.51 -37.17
N THR A 5 69.66 -19.26 -36.63
CA THR A 5 68.95 -17.94 -36.58
C THR A 5 67.73 -17.97 -35.61
N PHE A 6 66.99 -16.83 -35.46
CA PHE A 6 65.74 -16.60 -34.67
C PHE A 6 65.90 -16.52 -33.12
N CYS A 7 65.26 -15.63 -32.32
CA CYS A 7 64.04 -14.79 -32.36
C CYS A 7 62.77 -15.43 -31.73
N SER A 8 61.96 -14.59 -31.04
CA SER A 8 60.66 -14.84 -30.35
C SER A 8 60.71 -15.30 -28.88
N LEU A 9 59.77 -14.94 -27.98
CA LEU A 9 58.79 -13.84 -28.03
C LEU A 9 58.40 -13.36 -26.61
N ARG A 10 58.35 -12.04 -26.49
CA ARG A 10 57.55 -11.24 -25.55
C ARG A 10 56.12 -11.79 -25.39
N GLN A 11 55.70 -12.20 -24.18
CA GLN A 11 54.25 -12.28 -23.87
C GLN A 11 53.86 -12.23 -22.37
N PHE A 12 54.75 -12.52 -21.41
CA PHE A 12 54.38 -12.59 -19.98
C PHE A 12 54.71 -11.35 -19.11
N ALA A 13 55.37 -10.32 -19.65
CA ALA A 13 55.92 -9.21 -18.85
C ALA A 13 55.07 -7.91 -18.81
N ILE A 14 53.99 -7.82 -19.60
CA ILE A 14 53.25 -6.56 -19.82
C ILE A 14 52.11 -6.35 -18.81
N ALA A 15 51.55 -7.41 -18.23
CA ALA A 15 50.41 -7.30 -17.30
C ALA A 15 50.79 -6.90 -15.85
N LYS A 16 52.02 -7.16 -15.39
CA LYS A 16 52.48 -6.81 -14.02
C LYS A 16 53.17 -5.45 -13.93
N SER A 17 53.63 -4.89 -15.05
CA SER A 17 54.45 -3.67 -15.09
C SER A 17 53.62 -2.39 -15.25
N SER A 18 52.43 -2.47 -15.81
CA SER A 18 51.46 -1.36 -15.83
C SER A 18 50.99 -0.99 -14.42
N CYS A 19 50.60 -1.97 -13.60
CA CYS A 19 49.96 -1.68 -12.31
C CYS A 19 50.92 -1.08 -11.26
N ALA A 20 52.17 -1.55 -11.16
CA ALA A 20 53.15 -0.96 -10.24
C ALA A 20 53.50 0.49 -10.63
N ARG A 21 53.53 0.78 -11.94
CA ARG A 21 53.78 2.12 -12.48
C ARG A 21 52.57 3.04 -12.28
N CYS A 22 51.35 2.54 -12.51
CA CYS A 22 50.13 3.24 -12.13
C CYS A 22 50.12 3.54 -10.63
N ALA A 23 50.45 2.58 -9.75
CA ALA A 23 50.50 2.81 -8.30
C ALA A 23 51.50 3.92 -7.90
N GLN A 24 52.68 3.97 -8.52
CA GLN A 24 53.65 5.05 -8.29
C GLN A 24 53.19 6.40 -8.87
N GLU A 25 52.55 6.41 -10.03
CA GLU A 25 51.94 7.61 -10.63
C GLU A 25 50.72 8.09 -9.82
N LEU A 26 49.96 7.19 -9.16
CA LEU A 26 48.84 7.48 -8.26
C LEU A 26 49.28 8.06 -6.91
N VAL A 27 50.46 7.68 -6.41
CA VAL A 27 51.05 8.25 -5.18
C VAL A 27 51.58 9.66 -5.42
N ALA A 28 52.19 9.90 -6.59
CA ALA A 28 52.69 11.22 -7.02
C ALA A 28 51.62 12.12 -7.66
N ALA A 29 50.39 11.63 -7.82
CA ALA A 29 49.28 12.35 -8.45
C ALA A 29 48.76 13.50 -7.59
N THR A 30 48.46 14.63 -8.23
CA THR A 30 47.48 15.59 -7.67
C THR A 30 46.09 14.96 -7.72
N ALA A 31 45.16 15.41 -6.86
CA ALA A 31 43.83 14.79 -6.73
C ALA A 31 43.05 14.63 -8.06
N GLY A 32 43.32 15.47 -9.06
CA GLY A 32 42.73 15.38 -10.39
C GLY A 32 43.19 14.18 -11.24
N THR A 33 44.49 13.83 -11.22
CA THR A 33 45.00 12.70 -12.02
C THR A 33 44.69 11.35 -11.36
N PHE A 34 44.57 11.31 -10.03
CA PHE A 34 44.07 10.11 -9.33
C PHE A 34 42.61 9.80 -9.72
N ARG A 35 41.73 10.80 -9.76
CA ARG A 35 40.31 10.61 -10.10
C ARG A 35 40.11 9.92 -11.46
N SER A 36 40.83 10.36 -12.50
CA SER A 36 40.72 9.78 -13.84
C SER A 36 41.30 8.36 -13.94
N ALA A 37 42.36 8.06 -13.18
CA ALA A 37 42.95 6.72 -13.13
C ALA A 37 42.10 5.74 -12.29
N LEU A 38 41.52 6.18 -11.17
CA LEU A 38 40.58 5.38 -10.38
C LEU A 38 39.34 5.00 -11.18
N ILE A 39 38.74 5.96 -11.91
CA ILE A 39 37.60 5.70 -12.81
C ILE A 39 37.95 4.57 -13.80
N ARG A 40 39.11 4.65 -14.46
CA ARG A 40 39.56 3.61 -15.41
C ARG A 40 39.77 2.24 -14.76
N LEU A 41 40.30 2.16 -13.54
CA LEU A 41 40.45 0.90 -12.80
C LEU A 41 39.08 0.27 -12.50
N ILE A 42 38.10 1.08 -12.06
CA ILE A 42 36.73 0.66 -11.76
C ILE A 42 35.99 0.18 -13.01
N GLU A 43 36.17 0.86 -14.14
CA GLU A 43 35.61 0.48 -15.45
C GLU A 43 36.18 -0.85 -15.95
N ASN A 44 37.52 -0.98 -15.98
CA ASN A 44 38.23 -2.12 -16.55
C ASN A 44 38.13 -3.43 -15.74
N ARG A 45 37.37 -3.44 -14.64
CA ARG A 45 37.29 -4.56 -13.66
C ARG A 45 38.64 -4.89 -13.03
N ASP A 46 39.52 -3.92 -12.86
CA ASP A 46 40.89 -4.20 -12.45
C ASP A 46 40.93 -4.82 -11.03
N PRO A 47 41.49 -6.04 -10.84
CA PRO A 47 41.60 -6.66 -9.52
C PRO A 47 42.47 -5.85 -8.55
N ASP A 48 43.30 -4.92 -9.06
CA ASP A 48 44.18 -4.08 -8.25
C ASP A 48 43.51 -2.78 -7.78
N LEU A 49 42.19 -2.60 -7.98
CA LEU A 49 41.42 -1.47 -7.41
C LEU A 49 41.60 -1.35 -5.89
N ASP A 50 41.46 -2.46 -5.15
CA ASP A 50 41.64 -2.46 -3.69
C ASP A 50 43.08 -2.05 -3.31
N LYS A 51 44.09 -2.37 -4.13
CA LYS A 51 45.49 -1.96 -3.91
C LYS A 51 45.72 -0.48 -4.22
N ALA A 52 45.13 0.04 -5.29
CA ALA A 52 45.22 1.46 -5.66
C ALA A 52 44.57 2.35 -4.60
N VAL A 53 43.46 1.88 -4.03
CA VAL A 53 42.79 2.48 -2.87
C VAL A 53 43.71 2.49 -1.64
N CYS A 54 44.27 1.34 -1.25
CA CYS A 54 45.19 1.24 -0.11
C CYS A 54 46.45 2.12 -0.29
N ALA A 55 46.97 2.22 -1.52
CA ALA A 55 48.12 3.07 -1.82
C ALA A 55 47.83 4.55 -1.60
N LEU A 56 46.63 5.05 -1.96
CA LEU A 56 46.28 6.45 -1.68
C LEU A 56 46.01 6.69 -0.19
N ALA A 57 45.35 5.76 0.49
CA ALA A 57 45.18 5.81 1.96
C ALA A 57 46.52 5.93 2.67
N SER A 58 47.52 5.12 2.28
CA SER A 58 48.89 5.17 2.82
C SER A 58 49.67 6.44 2.47
N ALA A 59 49.36 7.10 1.34
CA ALA A 59 50.12 8.26 0.85
C ALA A 59 49.53 9.62 1.27
N HIS A 60 48.20 9.73 1.33
CA HIS A 60 47.47 10.99 1.53
C HIS A 60 46.47 10.96 2.70
N GLY A 61 46.38 9.83 3.41
CA GLY A 61 45.46 9.60 4.53
C GLY A 61 44.07 9.12 4.10
N ASP A 62 43.43 8.34 4.97
CA ASP A 62 42.14 7.68 4.69
C ASP A 62 41.06 8.66 4.26
N ALA A 63 40.95 9.82 4.91
CA ALA A 63 39.96 10.85 4.57
C ALA A 63 40.10 11.36 3.12
N CYS A 64 41.33 11.50 2.61
CA CYS A 64 41.57 11.88 1.21
C CYS A 64 41.16 10.76 0.25
N ALA A 65 41.42 9.49 0.62
CA ALA A 65 41.00 8.32 -0.16
C ALA A 65 39.48 8.18 -0.21
N THR A 66 38.81 8.29 0.93
CA THR A 66 37.35 8.27 1.05
C THR A 66 36.70 9.35 0.18
N ARG A 67 37.18 10.60 0.22
CA ARG A 67 36.68 11.67 -0.67
C ARG A 67 36.98 11.39 -2.13
N ALA A 68 38.18 10.93 -2.48
CA ALA A 68 38.54 10.62 -3.86
C ALA A 68 37.62 9.55 -4.47
N VAL A 69 37.39 8.44 -3.75
CA VAL A 69 36.48 7.37 -4.17
C VAL A 69 35.04 7.87 -4.25
N ALA A 70 34.55 8.64 -3.28
CA ALA A 70 33.22 9.25 -3.35
C ALA A 70 33.04 10.18 -4.57
N THR A 71 34.05 10.99 -4.94
CA THR A 71 33.96 11.82 -6.17
C THR A 71 33.96 11.02 -7.48
N ALA A 72 34.33 9.74 -7.47
CA ALA A 72 34.14 8.84 -8.61
C ALA A 72 32.69 8.35 -8.72
N LEU A 73 31.89 8.44 -7.65
CA LEU A 73 30.45 8.11 -7.67
C LEU A 73 29.67 9.17 -8.47
N ALA A 74 30.13 10.43 -8.41
CA ALA A 74 29.69 11.57 -9.21
C ALA A 74 30.53 11.79 -10.49
N ALA A 75 31.21 10.76 -11.00
CA ALA A 75 31.81 10.80 -12.34
C ALA A 75 30.72 10.63 -13.43
N PRO A 76 30.91 11.16 -14.65
CA PRO A 76 29.95 10.97 -15.74
C PRO A 76 29.67 9.48 -15.96
N PRO A 77 28.40 9.05 -15.98
CA PRO A 77 28.05 7.65 -15.76
C PRO A 77 28.29 6.80 -17.00
N SER A 78 29.27 5.90 -16.95
CA SER A 78 29.45 4.86 -17.97
C SER A 78 28.53 3.64 -17.76
N ASP A 79 28.08 3.34 -16.52
CA ASP A 79 27.08 2.30 -16.22
C ASP A 79 26.56 2.38 -14.77
N ALA A 80 25.36 1.86 -14.48
CA ALA A 80 24.91 1.53 -13.13
C ALA A 80 25.81 0.46 -12.45
N ARG A 81 26.54 -0.33 -13.25
CA ARG A 81 27.61 -1.23 -12.77
C ARG A 81 28.83 -0.48 -12.24
N HIS A 82 29.12 0.73 -12.73
CA HIS A 82 30.22 1.56 -12.24
C HIS A 82 29.90 2.11 -10.84
N THR A 83 28.75 2.79 -10.68
CA THR A 83 28.35 3.42 -9.41
C THR A 83 28.23 2.41 -8.26
N ARG A 84 27.72 1.20 -8.52
CA ARG A 84 27.70 0.08 -7.56
C ARG A 84 29.09 -0.35 -7.09
N ARG A 85 30.08 -0.37 -7.98
CA ARG A 85 31.47 -0.74 -7.63
C ARG A 85 32.17 0.33 -6.82
N VAL A 86 32.02 1.61 -7.21
CA VAL A 86 32.53 2.74 -6.41
C VAL A 86 32.00 2.64 -4.98
N SER A 87 30.71 2.35 -4.83
CA SER A 87 30.05 2.19 -3.53
C SER A 87 30.60 1.01 -2.74
N GLN A 88 30.77 -0.16 -3.37
CA GLN A 88 31.38 -1.33 -2.72
C GLN A 88 32.83 -1.08 -2.29
N ALA A 89 33.61 -0.35 -3.07
CA ALA A 89 34.97 0.05 -2.68
C ALA A 89 34.92 0.99 -1.46
N LEU A 90 34.06 2.02 -1.50
CA LEU A 90 33.89 2.95 -0.39
C LEU A 90 33.45 2.25 0.90
N LEU A 91 32.52 1.30 0.82
CA LEU A 91 32.01 0.52 1.96
C LEU A 91 33.04 -0.46 2.55
N LYS A 92 34.07 -0.86 1.80
CA LYS A 92 35.21 -1.63 2.34
C LYS A 92 36.20 -0.74 3.10
N MET A 93 36.34 0.53 2.67
CA MET A 93 37.30 1.48 3.24
C MET A 93 36.75 2.16 4.49
N ALA A 94 35.53 2.68 4.37
CA ALA A 94 34.89 3.51 5.38
C ALA A 94 34.19 2.63 6.41
N GLY A 95 34.48 2.86 7.68
CA GLY A 95 33.72 2.27 8.78
C GLY A 95 32.29 2.81 8.83
N LYS A 96 31.40 2.09 9.52
CA LYS A 96 30.06 2.64 9.83
C LYS A 96 30.20 3.90 10.67
N GLY A 97 29.47 4.95 10.28
CA GLY A 97 29.55 6.27 10.90
C GLY A 97 30.75 7.12 10.47
N ASP A 98 31.49 6.75 9.41
CA ASP A 98 32.54 7.62 8.84
C ASP A 98 31.91 8.91 8.28
N ALA A 99 32.08 10.00 9.03
CA ALA A 99 31.55 11.32 8.69
C ALA A 99 32.08 11.86 7.35
N VAL A 100 33.32 11.52 6.97
CA VAL A 100 33.93 11.94 5.69
C VAL A 100 33.28 11.19 4.53
N ALA A 101 33.02 9.89 4.70
CA ALA A 101 32.30 9.08 3.72
C ALA A 101 30.84 9.57 3.58
N ILE A 102 30.17 9.80 4.71
CA ILE A 102 28.78 10.28 4.75
C ILE A 102 28.64 11.62 4.05
N GLU A 103 29.48 12.62 4.35
CA GLU A 103 29.44 13.93 3.68
C GLU A 103 29.71 13.80 2.17
N ALA A 104 30.76 13.07 1.77
CA ALA A 104 31.13 12.97 0.36
C ALA A 104 30.10 12.18 -0.49
N VAL A 105 29.40 11.20 0.09
CA VAL A 105 28.26 10.53 -0.56
C VAL A 105 27.00 11.41 -0.54
N SER A 106 26.83 12.26 0.48
CA SER A 106 25.71 13.20 0.55
C SER A 106 25.71 14.21 -0.61
N ASP A 107 26.88 14.67 -1.06
CA ASP A 107 26.99 15.52 -2.25
C ASP A 107 26.46 14.84 -3.52
N CYS A 108 26.59 13.52 -3.61
CA CYS A 108 26.09 12.74 -4.75
C CYS A 108 24.55 12.65 -4.80
N LEU A 109 23.84 13.02 -3.72
CA LEU A 109 22.38 13.16 -3.73
C LEU A 109 21.91 14.35 -4.60
N LYS A 110 22.79 15.28 -4.96
CA LYS A 110 22.46 16.44 -5.81
C LYS A 110 22.78 16.20 -7.30
N HIS A 111 23.23 15.00 -7.65
CA HIS A 111 23.72 14.68 -9.00
C HIS A 111 22.57 14.54 -10.02
N GLU A 112 22.78 14.99 -11.26
CA GLU A 112 21.75 15.00 -12.32
C GLU A 112 21.19 13.61 -12.65
N SER A 113 22.07 12.60 -12.73
CA SER A 113 21.67 11.20 -12.96
C SER A 113 21.01 10.58 -11.73
N SER A 114 19.76 10.14 -11.87
CA SER A 114 19.00 9.43 -10.84
C SER A 114 19.64 8.12 -10.39
N VAL A 115 20.44 7.46 -11.25
CA VAL A 115 21.19 6.24 -10.91
C VAL A 115 22.30 6.54 -9.90
N VAL A 116 22.91 7.73 -9.98
CA VAL A 116 23.92 8.18 -9.01
C VAL A 116 23.25 8.53 -7.68
N ARG A 117 22.09 9.21 -7.71
CA ARG A 117 21.31 9.53 -6.49
C ARG A 117 20.76 8.28 -5.79
N GLU A 118 20.19 7.33 -6.54
CA GLU A 118 19.74 6.02 -6.04
C GLU A 118 20.90 5.29 -5.36
N GLN A 119 22.06 5.26 -6.01
CA GLN A 119 23.24 4.64 -5.45
C GLN A 119 23.71 5.37 -4.18
N ALA A 120 23.78 6.70 -4.18
CA ALA A 120 24.16 7.49 -3.00
C ALA A 120 23.26 7.20 -1.79
N VAL A 121 21.94 7.14 -1.98
CA VAL A 121 20.99 6.75 -0.92
C VAL A 121 21.26 5.33 -0.40
N THR A 122 21.51 4.36 -1.28
CA THR A 122 21.80 2.98 -0.84
C THR A 122 23.16 2.84 -0.16
N THR A 123 24.16 3.63 -0.56
CA THR A 123 25.48 3.66 0.10
C THR A 123 25.39 4.34 1.47
N LEU A 124 24.65 5.46 1.61
CA LEU A 124 24.37 6.08 2.91
C LEU A 124 23.67 5.10 3.87
N LYS A 125 22.70 4.33 3.38
CA LYS A 125 22.00 3.29 4.16
C LYS A 125 22.94 2.24 4.79
N GLU A 126 24.05 1.93 4.14
CA GLU A 126 25.01 0.92 4.59
C GLU A 126 26.15 1.51 5.42
N LEU A 127 26.54 2.77 5.15
CA LEU A 127 27.50 3.55 5.95
C LEU A 127 26.93 4.05 7.29
N SER A 128 25.64 4.36 7.36
CA SER A 128 25.06 5.00 8.55
C SER A 128 24.92 4.04 9.73
N SER A 129 25.10 4.58 10.93
CA SER A 129 24.65 3.93 12.16
C SER A 129 23.14 4.15 12.38
N PRO A 130 22.43 3.27 13.11
CA PRO A 130 21.08 3.56 13.55
C PRO A 130 21.04 4.87 14.37
N GLY A 131 20.08 5.75 14.07
CA GLY A 131 19.94 7.07 14.70
C GLY A 131 20.83 8.17 14.10
N ASP A 132 21.46 7.97 12.94
CA ASP A 132 22.37 8.96 12.34
C ASP A 132 21.66 10.27 11.91
N ALA A 133 21.70 11.26 12.80
CA ALA A 133 21.08 12.56 12.62
C ALA A 133 21.69 13.40 11.48
N ALA A 134 22.90 13.09 10.99
CA ALA A 134 23.50 13.77 9.85
C ALA A 134 22.97 13.24 8.50
N VAL A 135 22.45 12.00 8.48
CA VAL A 135 21.93 11.34 7.28
C VAL A 135 20.41 11.42 7.19
N LEU A 136 19.69 11.31 8.32
CA LEU A 136 18.23 11.25 8.32
C LEU A 136 17.52 12.44 7.64
N PRO A 137 17.90 13.71 7.84
CA PRO A 137 17.31 14.85 7.10
C PRO A 137 17.52 14.75 5.59
N LYS A 138 18.68 14.25 5.16
CA LYS A 138 19.04 14.08 3.73
C LYS A 138 18.20 12.97 3.09
N LEU A 139 17.88 11.91 3.83
CA LEU A 139 16.99 10.84 3.38
C LEU A 139 15.52 11.25 3.36
N VAL A 140 15.06 12.07 4.32
CA VAL A 140 13.71 12.65 4.27
C VAL A 140 13.56 13.53 3.03
N ALA A 141 14.54 14.40 2.72
CA ALA A 141 14.55 15.20 1.50
C ALA A 141 14.48 14.34 0.22
N ALA A 142 15.18 13.20 0.19
CA ALA A 142 15.18 12.26 -0.94
C ALA A 142 13.82 11.55 -1.19
N LEU A 143 12.83 11.68 -0.29
CA LEU A 143 11.45 11.25 -0.57
C LEU A 143 10.77 12.12 -1.65
N ALA A 144 11.21 13.37 -1.83
CA ALA A 144 10.75 14.26 -2.89
C ALA A 144 11.64 14.24 -4.16
N ASP A 145 12.54 13.27 -4.30
CA ASP A 145 13.36 13.14 -5.52
C ASP A 145 12.49 12.83 -6.75
N GLU A 146 12.82 13.39 -7.91
CA GLU A 146 12.14 13.12 -9.20
C GLU A 146 12.18 11.63 -9.61
N GLY A 147 13.24 10.91 -9.23
CA GLY A 147 13.43 9.51 -9.58
C GLY A 147 12.72 8.54 -8.63
N LEU A 148 11.74 7.79 -9.14
CA LEU A 148 11.00 6.75 -8.39
C LEU A 148 11.90 5.82 -7.57
N ARG A 149 13.01 5.34 -8.14
CA ARG A 149 13.94 4.45 -7.44
C ARG A 149 14.66 5.14 -6.28
N VAL A 150 14.96 6.43 -6.40
CA VAL A 150 15.57 7.24 -5.33
C VAL A 150 14.58 7.37 -4.17
N ARG A 151 13.33 7.73 -4.46
CA ARG A 151 12.24 7.79 -3.45
C ARG A 151 12.04 6.46 -2.72
N MET A 152 12.00 5.34 -3.46
CA MET A 152 11.88 4.00 -2.86
C MET A 152 13.11 3.59 -2.04
N ALA A 153 14.32 3.94 -2.50
CA ALA A 153 15.55 3.70 -1.77
C ALA A 153 15.60 4.53 -0.48
N ALA A 154 15.09 5.77 -0.50
CA ALA A 154 15.00 6.64 0.66
C ALA A 154 14.03 6.08 1.71
N ALA A 155 12.85 5.61 1.29
CA ALA A 155 11.91 4.92 2.17
C ALA A 155 12.43 3.58 2.73
N ASP A 156 13.32 2.85 2.03
CA ASP A 156 14.04 1.69 2.59
C ASP A 156 15.13 2.12 3.58
N ALA A 157 15.89 3.17 3.26
CA ALA A 157 16.98 3.68 4.09
C ALA A 157 16.47 4.24 5.43
N LEU A 158 15.42 5.07 5.39
CA LEU A 158 14.75 5.59 6.59
C LEU A 158 14.30 4.46 7.52
N SER A 159 13.73 3.39 6.97
CA SER A 159 13.25 2.25 7.80
C SER A 159 14.34 1.43 8.49
N LYS A 160 15.62 1.64 8.14
CA LYS A 160 16.78 0.95 8.74
C LYS A 160 17.63 1.87 9.62
N ILE A 161 17.67 3.17 9.30
CA ILE A 161 18.47 4.15 10.03
C ILE A 161 17.66 4.82 11.13
N ALA A 162 16.43 5.27 10.86
CA ALA A 162 15.65 5.98 11.88
C ALA A 162 15.12 5.00 12.93
N GLN A 163 15.08 5.46 14.18
CA GLN A 163 14.47 4.69 15.25
C GLN A 163 12.97 4.55 14.99
N ARG A 164 12.47 3.30 15.04
CA ARG A 164 11.05 3.03 14.81
C ARG A 164 10.18 3.76 15.83
N GLY A 165 9.20 4.52 15.35
CA GLY A 165 8.29 5.31 16.16
C GLY A 165 8.84 6.64 16.68
N ASP A 166 10.00 7.11 16.21
CA ASP A 166 10.52 8.44 16.55
C ASP A 166 9.56 9.56 16.09
N PRO A 167 9.04 10.40 17.02
CA PRO A 167 8.12 11.49 16.68
C PRO A 167 8.72 12.52 15.73
N LEU A 168 10.03 12.79 15.80
CA LEU A 168 10.69 13.81 14.97
C LEU A 168 10.63 13.44 13.49
N TRP A 169 11.09 12.22 13.15
CA TRP A 169 11.13 11.77 11.76
C TRP A 169 9.75 11.47 11.22
N THR A 170 8.84 10.95 12.04
CA THR A 170 7.46 10.70 11.59
C THR A 170 6.70 11.99 11.33
N ALA A 171 6.83 13.02 12.17
CA ALA A 171 6.26 14.34 11.91
C ALA A 171 6.83 14.96 10.61
N LEU A 172 8.17 14.92 10.42
CA LEU A 172 8.79 15.43 9.19
C LEU A 172 8.33 14.71 7.91
N ILE A 173 8.01 13.40 7.96
CA ILE A 173 7.50 12.67 6.78
C ILE A 173 6.00 12.95 6.57
N VAL A 174 5.22 13.24 7.61
CA VAL A 174 3.80 13.65 7.47
C VAL A 174 3.67 14.91 6.60
N ASP A 175 4.61 15.85 6.67
CA ASP A 175 4.63 17.05 5.82
C ASP A 175 4.66 16.71 4.31
N TYR A 176 5.33 15.63 3.92
CA TYR A 176 5.41 15.19 2.51
C TYR A 176 4.09 14.59 2.00
N LEU A 177 3.14 14.27 2.88
CA LEU A 177 1.77 13.89 2.48
C LEU A 177 1.02 15.08 1.86
N GLY A 178 1.38 16.32 2.21
CA GLY A 178 0.83 17.53 1.58
C GLY A 178 1.43 17.85 0.20
N HIS A 179 2.57 17.25 -0.17
CA HIS A 179 3.33 17.61 -1.36
C HIS A 179 2.54 17.46 -2.66
N GLN A 180 2.69 18.38 -3.63
CA GLN A 180 1.84 18.43 -4.83
C GLN A 180 1.91 17.16 -5.71
N SER A 181 3.10 16.57 -5.84
CA SER A 181 3.31 15.32 -6.61
C SER A 181 2.76 14.10 -5.88
N LEU A 182 1.89 13.33 -6.56
CA LEU A 182 1.31 12.09 -6.04
C LEU A 182 2.38 11.06 -5.66
N ASP A 183 3.42 10.91 -6.49
CA ASP A 183 4.50 9.95 -6.24
C ASP A 183 5.27 10.22 -4.93
N VAL A 184 5.35 11.49 -4.53
CA VAL A 184 6.01 11.90 -3.29
C VAL A 184 5.12 11.60 -2.09
N ARG A 185 3.80 11.80 -2.22
CA ARG A 185 2.81 11.37 -1.21
C ARG A 185 2.85 9.86 -1.01
N GLU A 186 2.95 9.08 -2.09
CA GLU A 186 3.09 7.62 -2.01
C GLU A 186 4.41 7.19 -1.34
N ALA A 187 5.53 7.83 -1.68
CA ALA A 187 6.81 7.57 -1.03
C ALA A 187 6.78 7.89 0.48
N ALA A 188 6.14 8.99 0.87
CA ALA A 188 5.94 9.37 2.26
C ALA A 188 5.03 8.38 3.01
N LEU A 189 3.93 7.91 2.39
CA LEU A 189 3.08 6.85 2.96
C LEU A 189 3.87 5.54 3.19
N ILE A 190 4.68 5.11 2.21
CA ILE A 190 5.52 3.90 2.34
C ILE A 190 6.56 4.07 3.46
N ALA A 191 7.19 5.24 3.56
CA ALA A 191 8.15 5.55 4.62
C ALA A 191 7.48 5.55 6.01
N LEU A 192 6.31 6.19 6.16
CA LEU A 192 5.54 6.18 7.41
C LEU A 192 5.08 4.78 7.80
N HIS A 193 4.56 3.98 6.88
CA HIS A 193 4.12 2.61 7.17
C HIS A 193 5.25 1.71 7.71
N ARG A 194 6.48 1.93 7.23
CA ARG A 194 7.67 1.21 7.72
C ARG A 194 8.20 1.76 9.04
N LEU A 195 8.22 3.09 9.20
CA LEU A 195 8.86 3.77 10.32
C LEU A 195 7.97 3.91 11.56
N ALA A 196 6.67 4.12 11.39
CA ALA A 196 5.77 4.33 12.51
C ALA A 196 5.57 3.03 13.32
N ALA A 197 5.48 3.17 14.64
CA ALA A 197 4.87 2.14 15.48
C ALA A 197 3.34 2.19 15.28
N PRO A 198 2.64 1.04 15.14
CA PRO A 198 1.18 1.03 15.09
C PRO A 198 0.60 1.77 16.30
N GLY A 199 -0.29 2.73 16.06
CA GLY A 199 -0.93 3.51 17.11
C GLY A 199 -0.08 4.59 17.79
N CYS A 200 1.05 4.98 17.21
CA CYS A 200 1.81 6.15 17.68
C CYS A 200 0.91 7.41 17.65
N ALA A 201 0.56 7.92 18.83
CA ALA A 201 -0.36 9.04 19.00
C ALA A 201 0.18 10.33 18.35
N ASP A 202 1.49 10.54 18.39
CA ASP A 202 2.16 11.72 17.83
C ASP A 202 1.99 11.82 16.31
N VAL A 203 1.94 10.67 15.62
CA VAL A 203 1.68 10.62 14.16
C VAL A 203 0.23 11.00 13.87
N VAL A 204 -0.73 10.51 14.66
CA VAL A 204 -2.15 10.87 14.50
C VAL A 204 -2.39 12.35 14.82
N ALA A 205 -1.70 12.91 15.82
CA ALA A 205 -1.73 14.33 16.13
C ALA A 205 -1.11 15.18 15.00
N SER A 206 0.06 14.79 14.50
CA SER A 206 0.73 15.45 13.37
C SER A 206 -0.13 15.44 12.11
N ILE A 207 -0.77 14.30 11.81
CA ILE A 207 -1.71 14.18 10.70
C ILE A 207 -2.90 15.13 10.88
N SER A 208 -3.52 15.13 12.06
CA SER A 208 -4.67 16.00 12.38
C SER A 208 -4.34 17.48 12.19
N LEU A 209 -3.14 17.91 12.62
CA LEU A 209 -2.66 19.28 12.46
C LEU A 209 -2.55 19.69 10.98
N ARG A 210 -2.11 18.79 10.10
CA ARG A 210 -1.90 19.07 8.66
C ARG A 210 -3.15 18.89 7.80
N MET A 211 -4.28 18.47 8.36
CA MET A 211 -5.53 18.30 7.60
C MET A 211 -6.14 19.61 7.10
N GLU A 212 -5.94 20.73 7.81
CA GLU A 212 -6.63 22.00 7.49
C GLU A 212 -5.96 22.74 6.32
N ASP A 213 -4.62 22.78 6.29
CA ASP A 213 -3.84 23.43 5.23
C ASP A 213 -3.67 22.59 3.95
N ALA A 214 -3.93 21.29 4.02
CA ALA A 214 -3.70 20.38 2.90
C ALA A 214 -4.73 20.54 1.77
N ASP A 215 -4.27 20.43 0.53
CA ASP A 215 -5.11 20.32 -0.66
C ASP A 215 -5.94 19.02 -0.66
N ILE A 216 -6.81 18.86 -1.67
CA ILE A 216 -7.68 17.67 -1.79
C ILE A 216 -6.87 16.36 -1.79
N GLY A 217 -5.73 16.33 -2.47
CA GLY A 217 -4.87 15.15 -2.56
C GLY A 217 -4.11 14.87 -1.26
N GLY A 218 -3.66 15.92 -0.57
CA GLY A 218 -3.01 15.84 0.73
C GLY A 218 -3.96 15.35 1.82
N ARG A 219 -5.19 15.90 1.93
CA ARG A 219 -6.21 15.41 2.86
C ARG A 219 -6.55 13.94 2.62
N LYS A 220 -6.61 13.51 1.35
CA LYS A 220 -6.79 12.09 0.99
C LYS A 220 -5.60 11.23 1.43
N ALA A 221 -4.36 11.69 1.22
CA ALA A 221 -3.16 10.97 1.65
C ALA A 221 -3.04 10.89 3.18
N LEU A 222 -3.36 11.96 3.90
CA LEU A 222 -3.44 12.01 5.36
C LEU A 222 -4.47 11.02 5.92
N LEU A 223 -5.67 10.94 5.32
CA LEU A 223 -6.67 9.92 5.69
C LEU A 223 -6.20 8.48 5.36
N MET A 224 -5.47 8.28 4.26
CA MET A 224 -4.84 6.98 3.95
C MET A 224 -3.77 6.60 4.98
N ALA A 225 -2.98 7.56 5.47
CA ALA A 225 -2.04 7.34 6.56
C ALA A 225 -2.77 6.92 7.85
N LEU A 226 -3.86 7.61 8.23
CA LEU A 226 -4.67 7.20 9.39
C LEU A 226 -5.17 5.76 9.27
N GLN A 227 -5.74 5.37 8.12
CA GLN A 227 -6.21 3.99 7.90
C GLN A 227 -5.11 2.92 8.03
N GLN A 228 -3.85 3.25 7.71
CA GLN A 228 -2.74 2.29 7.74
C GLN A 228 -1.98 2.24 9.07
N LEU A 229 -2.02 3.33 9.85
CA LEU A 229 -1.17 3.53 11.03
C LEU A 229 -1.93 3.49 12.35
N ALA A 230 -3.19 3.91 12.35
CA ALA A 230 -4.02 3.88 13.53
C ALA A 230 -4.57 2.45 13.74
N PRO A 231 -4.52 1.89 14.95
CA PRO A 231 -5.17 0.63 15.25
C PRO A 231 -6.70 0.80 15.25
N PRO A 232 -7.45 -0.30 15.09
CA PRO A 232 -8.86 -0.34 15.45
C PRO A 232 -9.10 0.25 16.85
N GLY A 233 -10.19 1.02 17.00
CA GLY A 233 -10.55 1.73 18.22
C GLY A 233 -9.84 3.06 18.47
N ASN A 234 -8.93 3.52 17.59
CA ASN A 234 -8.21 4.79 17.79
C ASN A 234 -9.14 6.02 17.68
N GLN A 235 -9.64 6.49 18.83
CA GLN A 235 -10.62 7.58 18.91
C GLN A 235 -10.17 8.89 18.22
N PRO A 236 -8.91 9.38 18.36
CA PRO A 236 -8.46 10.56 17.61
C PRO A 236 -8.57 10.40 16.09
N ALA A 237 -8.17 9.27 15.52
CA ALA A 237 -8.27 9.00 14.08
C ALA A 237 -9.73 8.86 13.61
N ILE A 238 -10.60 8.24 14.42
CA ILE A 238 -12.03 8.12 14.15
C ILE A 238 -12.71 9.49 14.18
N LEU A 239 -12.40 10.34 15.17
CA LEU A 239 -12.94 11.70 15.27
C LEU A 239 -12.52 12.55 14.07
N GLU A 240 -11.25 12.48 13.67
CA GLU A 240 -10.75 13.24 12.52
C GLU A 240 -11.39 12.76 11.20
N ALA A 241 -11.51 11.45 10.99
CA ALA A 241 -12.27 10.92 9.86
C ALA A 241 -13.74 11.37 9.89
N THR A 242 -14.38 11.43 11.07
CA THR A 242 -15.76 11.92 11.22
C THR A 242 -15.89 13.39 10.79
N ARG A 243 -14.94 14.27 11.13
CA ARG A 243 -14.91 15.67 10.68
C ARG A 243 -14.73 15.81 9.16
N ARG A 244 -14.07 14.85 8.51
CA ARG A 244 -13.85 14.86 7.05
C ARG A 244 -15.02 14.23 6.26
N LEU A 245 -16.07 13.76 6.92
CA LEU A 245 -17.32 13.34 6.25
C LEU A 245 -18.11 14.48 5.61
N THR A 246 -17.89 15.73 6.03
CA THR A 246 -18.53 16.92 5.44
C THR A 246 -17.58 17.73 4.53
N ASP A 247 -16.44 17.15 4.13
CA ASP A 247 -15.47 17.81 3.24
C ASP A 247 -16.08 18.15 1.88
N SER A 248 -15.70 19.29 1.30
CA SER A 248 -16.14 19.71 -0.04
C SER A 248 -15.83 18.67 -1.12
N SER A 249 -14.72 17.94 -1.00
CA SER A 249 -14.27 16.94 -1.95
C SER A 249 -14.92 15.57 -1.72
N ILE A 250 -15.59 15.08 -2.76
CA ILE A 250 -16.17 13.73 -2.88
C ILE A 250 -15.14 12.65 -2.51
N GLU A 251 -13.88 12.82 -2.96
CA GLU A 251 -12.81 11.86 -2.71
C GLU A 251 -12.35 11.82 -1.25
N VAL A 252 -12.39 12.96 -0.56
CA VAL A 252 -12.06 13.05 0.86
C VAL A 252 -13.18 12.44 1.70
N ARG A 253 -14.46 12.76 1.40
CA ARG A 253 -15.62 12.12 2.07
C ARG A 253 -15.63 10.60 1.91
N LYS A 254 -15.37 10.10 0.69
CA LYS A 254 -15.23 8.66 0.41
C LYS A 254 -14.07 8.05 1.20
N MET A 255 -12.93 8.72 1.30
CA MET A 255 -11.81 8.20 2.07
C MET A 255 -12.14 8.16 3.56
N ALA A 256 -12.73 9.23 4.12
CA ALA A 256 -13.17 9.29 5.51
C ALA A 256 -14.10 8.13 5.89
N LEU A 257 -15.11 7.81 5.05
CA LEU A 257 -15.98 6.64 5.22
C LEU A 257 -15.19 5.32 5.23
N ARG A 258 -14.15 5.18 4.39
CA ARG A 258 -13.27 4.01 4.39
C ARG A 258 -12.40 3.92 5.65
N VAL A 259 -11.92 5.05 6.19
CA VAL A 259 -11.20 5.10 7.47
C VAL A 259 -12.13 4.62 8.59
N LEU A 260 -13.34 5.18 8.69
CA LEU A 260 -14.31 4.83 9.72
C LEU A 260 -14.70 3.35 9.68
N GLY A 261 -15.02 2.82 8.50
CA GLY A 261 -15.30 1.39 8.33
C GLY A 261 -14.09 0.47 8.57
N ALA A 262 -12.88 0.99 8.70
CA ALA A 262 -11.68 0.21 9.04
C ALA A 262 -11.27 0.34 10.51
N LEU A 263 -11.51 1.50 11.14
CA LEU A 263 -11.01 1.82 12.48
C LEU A 263 -12.08 1.84 13.58
N ALA A 264 -13.37 2.03 13.26
CA ALA A 264 -14.39 2.20 14.29
C ALA A 264 -14.76 0.86 14.95
N ASP A 265 -14.10 0.57 16.08
CA ASP A 265 -14.45 -0.55 16.95
C ASP A 265 -15.72 -0.27 17.75
N ASP A 266 -15.79 0.90 18.38
CA ASP A 266 -17.01 1.45 18.96
C ASP A 266 -17.52 2.64 18.12
N LEU A 267 -18.82 2.92 18.22
CA LEU A 267 -19.45 4.08 17.58
C LEU A 267 -19.29 5.30 18.51
N PRO A 268 -18.45 6.31 18.20
CA PRO A 268 -18.38 7.51 19.02
C PRO A 268 -19.70 8.30 18.94
N PRO A 269 -20.04 9.06 19.99
CA PRO A 269 -21.26 9.86 20.02
C PRO A 269 -21.32 10.82 18.83
N ASN A 270 -22.52 10.93 18.25
CA ASN A 270 -22.86 11.64 17.01
C ASN A 270 -22.49 10.97 15.67
N LEU A 271 -21.67 9.90 15.62
CA LEU A 271 -21.31 9.27 14.34
C LEU A 271 -22.54 8.80 13.56
N GLU A 272 -23.57 8.29 14.24
CA GLU A 272 -24.83 7.86 13.66
C GLU A 272 -25.46 8.94 12.76
N ARG A 273 -25.60 10.17 13.26
CA ARG A 273 -26.15 11.32 12.49
C ARG A 273 -25.29 11.69 11.28
N VAL A 274 -23.96 11.59 11.39
CA VAL A 274 -23.05 11.96 10.29
C VAL A 274 -22.98 10.86 9.22
N LEU A 275 -23.13 9.59 9.61
CA LEU A 275 -23.31 8.48 8.68
C LEU A 275 -24.66 8.56 7.96
N GLU A 276 -25.74 8.93 8.66
CA GLU A 276 -27.04 9.21 8.05
C GLU A 276 -26.95 10.34 7.01
N SER A 277 -26.29 11.46 7.32
CA SER A 277 -26.07 12.53 6.32
C SER A 277 -25.21 12.06 5.15
N SER A 278 -24.22 11.18 5.39
CA SER A 278 -23.38 10.58 4.33
C SER A 278 -24.17 9.63 3.41
N LEU A 279 -25.23 9.01 3.92
CA LEU A 279 -26.20 8.24 3.13
C LEU A 279 -27.24 9.11 2.41
N GLN A 280 -27.28 10.41 2.66
CA GLN A 280 -28.10 11.38 1.94
C GLN A 280 -27.24 12.29 1.03
N ASP A 281 -25.94 11.99 0.88
CA ASP A 281 -25.02 12.76 0.02
C ASP A 281 -25.54 12.81 -1.43
N SER A 282 -25.43 13.98 -2.06
CA SER A 282 -25.83 14.20 -3.46
C SER A 282 -25.13 13.24 -4.43
N HIS A 283 -23.93 12.77 -4.12
CA HIS A 283 -23.14 11.89 -4.95
C HIS A 283 -23.34 10.42 -4.56
N ALA A 284 -23.91 9.64 -5.48
CA ALA A 284 -24.12 8.19 -5.33
C ALA A 284 -22.83 7.42 -4.96
N SER A 285 -21.66 7.90 -5.37
CA SER A 285 -20.37 7.30 -5.02
C SER A 285 -20.02 7.45 -3.52
N VAL A 286 -20.46 8.51 -2.86
CA VAL A 286 -20.34 8.70 -1.40
C VAL A 286 -21.34 7.79 -0.71
N ARG A 287 -22.62 7.84 -1.09
CA ARG A 287 -23.68 6.99 -0.52
C ARG A 287 -23.32 5.50 -0.59
N LYS A 288 -22.83 5.03 -1.74
CA LYS A 288 -22.31 3.66 -1.91
C LYS A 288 -21.17 3.34 -0.93
N THR A 289 -20.23 4.27 -0.77
CA THR A 289 -19.10 4.07 0.16
C THR A 289 -19.57 4.07 1.61
N ALA A 290 -20.59 4.85 1.95
CA ALA A 290 -21.21 4.86 3.27
C ALA A 290 -21.96 3.56 3.55
N VAL A 291 -22.67 2.97 2.58
CA VAL A 291 -23.21 1.61 2.69
C VAL A 291 -22.10 0.59 2.95
N SER A 292 -20.97 0.65 2.25
CA SER A 292 -19.82 -0.26 2.50
C SER A 292 -19.11 0.00 3.84
N ALA A 293 -19.18 1.21 4.40
CA ALA A 293 -18.69 1.50 5.75
C ALA A 293 -19.65 0.92 6.80
N LEU A 294 -20.95 1.18 6.64
CA LEU A 294 -22.02 0.61 7.45
C LEU A 294 -22.00 -0.92 7.41
N GLU A 295 -21.65 -1.55 6.29
CA GLU A 295 -21.58 -3.01 6.19
C GLU A 295 -20.70 -3.62 7.30
N LYS A 296 -19.56 -2.98 7.58
CA LYS A 296 -18.59 -3.42 8.58
C LYS A 296 -18.98 -3.05 10.02
N LEU A 297 -19.88 -2.08 10.18
CA LEU A 297 -20.31 -1.55 11.48
C LEU A 297 -21.69 -2.08 11.93
N ALA A 298 -22.54 -2.51 11.00
CA ALA A 298 -23.92 -2.89 11.25
C ALA A 298 -24.09 -4.20 12.03
N ALA A 299 -23.04 -5.02 12.16
CA ALA A 299 -23.02 -6.10 13.14
C ALA A 299 -23.25 -5.58 14.57
N LYS A 300 -22.80 -4.35 14.87
CA LYS A 300 -22.67 -3.75 16.21
C LYS A 300 -23.90 -2.99 16.70
N SER A 301 -24.78 -2.54 15.80
CA SER A 301 -25.99 -1.78 16.15
C SER A 301 -27.18 -2.15 15.23
N PRO A 302 -28.32 -2.58 15.79
CA PRO A 302 -29.55 -2.81 15.03
C PRO A 302 -30.04 -1.58 14.25
N TRP A 303 -29.77 -0.37 14.77
CA TRP A 303 -30.13 0.88 14.09
C TRP A 303 -29.33 1.08 12.79
N LEU A 304 -28.04 0.75 12.78
CA LEU A 304 -27.24 0.79 11.54
C LEU A 304 -27.75 -0.23 10.49
N ARG A 305 -28.35 -1.35 10.92
CA ARG A 305 -28.99 -2.32 10.02
C ARG A 305 -30.24 -1.73 9.38
N SER A 306 -31.14 -1.10 10.14
CA SER A 306 -32.34 -0.47 9.57
C SER A 306 -32.00 0.67 8.62
N LEU A 307 -30.99 1.47 8.97
CA LEU A 307 -30.48 2.55 8.12
C LEU A 307 -29.88 2.01 6.80
N LEU A 308 -29.15 0.89 6.85
CA LEU A 308 -28.64 0.20 5.65
C LEU A 308 -29.78 -0.36 4.78
N LEU A 309 -30.78 -0.99 5.38
CA LEU A 309 -31.95 -1.52 4.67
C LEU A 309 -32.75 -0.40 4.00
N SER A 310 -32.80 0.81 4.57
CA SER A 310 -33.40 1.98 3.93
C SER A 310 -32.69 2.45 2.64
N ARG A 311 -31.54 1.87 2.27
CA ARG A 311 -30.84 2.13 1.00
C ARG A 311 -31.12 1.07 -0.08
N LEU A 312 -31.96 0.08 0.20
CA LEU A 312 -32.49 -0.84 -0.83
C LEU A 312 -33.38 -0.11 -1.86
N GLU A 313 -33.85 1.10 -1.54
CA GLU A 313 -34.67 1.97 -2.39
C GLU A 313 -33.90 3.22 -2.88
N ASP A 314 -32.56 3.24 -2.78
CA ASP A 314 -31.77 4.39 -3.25
C ASP A 314 -31.92 4.59 -4.78
N PRO A 315 -32.14 5.84 -5.27
CA PRO A 315 -32.38 6.11 -6.69
C PRO A 315 -31.19 5.79 -7.59
N ALA A 316 -29.99 5.57 -7.06
CA ALA A 316 -28.83 5.14 -7.83
C ALA A 316 -28.65 3.61 -7.76
N PRO A 317 -28.75 2.87 -8.89
CA PRO A 317 -28.61 1.41 -8.92
C PRO A 317 -27.31 0.92 -8.28
N CYS A 318 -26.21 1.66 -8.39
CA CYS A 318 -24.93 1.29 -7.80
C CYS A 318 -24.89 1.37 -6.25
N VAL A 319 -25.79 2.14 -5.63
CA VAL A 319 -26.00 2.19 -4.17
C VAL A 319 -26.96 1.09 -3.76
N GLN A 320 -28.07 0.93 -4.49
CA GLN A 320 -29.03 -0.16 -4.29
C GLN A 320 -28.33 -1.54 -4.33
N CYS A 321 -27.51 -1.82 -5.35
CA CYS A 321 -26.68 -3.04 -5.40
C CYS A 321 -25.80 -3.23 -4.17
N ALA A 322 -25.18 -2.17 -3.66
CA ALA A 322 -24.32 -2.25 -2.48
C ALA A 322 -25.14 -2.54 -1.22
N ALA A 323 -26.32 -1.94 -1.08
CA ALA A 323 -27.23 -2.17 0.04
C ALA A 323 -27.76 -3.61 0.03
N ILE A 324 -28.16 -4.12 -1.14
CA ILE A 324 -28.60 -5.51 -1.34
C ILE A 324 -27.49 -6.49 -0.91
N LEU A 325 -26.27 -6.32 -1.43
CA LEU A 325 -25.13 -7.20 -1.10
C LEU A 325 -24.73 -7.13 0.38
N ALA A 326 -24.76 -5.94 0.98
CA ALA A 326 -24.43 -5.76 2.39
C ALA A 326 -25.50 -6.39 3.29
N ALA A 327 -26.79 -6.15 3.02
CA ALA A 327 -27.90 -6.81 3.72
C ALA A 327 -27.79 -8.35 3.59
N GLY A 328 -27.48 -8.88 2.40
CA GLY A 328 -27.24 -10.31 2.20
C GLY A 328 -26.16 -10.94 3.08
N ARG A 329 -25.21 -10.14 3.60
CA ARG A 329 -24.16 -10.56 4.54
C ARG A 329 -24.58 -10.38 6.00
N ILE A 330 -25.24 -9.27 6.31
CA ILE A 330 -25.52 -8.82 7.70
C ILE A 330 -26.82 -9.40 8.26
N CYS A 331 -27.84 -9.63 7.42
CA CYS A 331 -29.13 -10.10 7.90
C CYS A 331 -28.99 -11.45 8.60
N ASP A 332 -29.63 -11.55 9.76
CA ASP A 332 -29.68 -12.74 10.59
C ASP A 332 -30.46 -13.86 9.89
N LEU A 333 -30.17 -15.12 10.22
CA LEU A 333 -30.67 -16.29 9.49
C LEU A 333 -32.20 -16.47 9.56
N ASP A 334 -32.85 -15.85 10.55
CA ASP A 334 -34.29 -15.96 10.82
C ASP A 334 -35.09 -14.68 10.44
N ASP A 335 -34.47 -13.64 9.85
CA ASP A 335 -35.17 -12.40 9.48
C ASP A 335 -35.94 -12.54 8.16
N GLU A 336 -37.20 -12.98 8.26
CA GLU A 336 -38.15 -13.04 7.15
C GLU A 336 -38.44 -11.67 6.53
N ALA A 337 -38.43 -10.57 7.29
CA ALA A 337 -38.74 -9.25 6.75
C ALA A 337 -37.65 -8.81 5.76
N SER A 338 -36.37 -8.91 6.18
CA SER A 338 -35.23 -8.62 5.29
C SER A 338 -35.09 -9.62 4.14
N ALA A 339 -35.44 -10.89 4.34
CA ALA A 339 -35.45 -11.86 3.23
C ALA A 339 -36.54 -11.53 2.19
N ASN A 340 -37.72 -11.07 2.62
CA ASN A 340 -38.79 -10.62 1.72
C ASN A 340 -38.39 -9.35 0.95
N THR A 341 -37.76 -8.36 1.58
CA THR A 341 -37.29 -7.14 0.86
C THR A 341 -36.20 -7.46 -0.16
N LEU A 342 -35.23 -8.32 0.19
CA LEU A 342 -34.21 -8.79 -0.74
C LEU A 342 -34.81 -9.61 -1.90
N ALA A 343 -35.86 -10.39 -1.66
CA ALA A 343 -36.56 -11.14 -2.71
C ALA A 343 -37.40 -10.25 -3.63
N ALA A 344 -37.96 -9.14 -3.14
CA ALA A 344 -38.62 -8.14 -3.98
C ALA A 344 -37.65 -7.51 -5.00
N CYS A 345 -36.36 -7.37 -4.65
CA CYS A 345 -35.32 -6.90 -5.57
C CYS A 345 -35.03 -7.85 -6.76
N LEU A 346 -35.60 -9.07 -6.80
CA LEU A 346 -35.50 -9.96 -7.97
C LEU A 346 -36.37 -9.50 -9.15
N ASP A 347 -37.38 -8.64 -8.93
CA ASP A 347 -38.21 -8.03 -9.99
C ASP A 347 -37.69 -6.64 -10.41
N SER A 348 -36.45 -6.28 -10.04
CA SER A 348 -35.86 -5.01 -10.45
C SER A 348 -35.51 -5.01 -11.94
N ASN A 349 -35.88 -3.95 -12.66
CA ASN A 349 -35.48 -3.77 -14.07
C ASN A 349 -33.96 -3.63 -14.27
N GLU A 350 -33.22 -3.31 -13.21
CA GLU A 350 -31.76 -3.16 -13.20
C GLU A 350 -31.06 -4.51 -13.01
N LYS A 351 -30.46 -5.05 -14.07
CA LYS A 351 -29.75 -6.35 -14.06
C LYS A 351 -28.70 -6.48 -12.94
N MET A 352 -28.06 -5.38 -12.55
CA MET A 352 -27.08 -5.38 -11.46
C MET A 352 -27.74 -5.58 -10.09
N CYS A 353 -28.95 -5.03 -9.89
CA CYS A 353 -29.72 -5.19 -8.65
C CYS A 353 -30.31 -6.60 -8.55
N GLU A 354 -30.84 -7.12 -9.66
CA GLU A 354 -31.29 -8.51 -9.80
C GLU A 354 -30.16 -9.49 -9.44
N ALA A 355 -28.99 -9.37 -10.08
CA ALA A 355 -27.83 -10.21 -9.80
C ALA A 355 -27.27 -10.07 -8.37
N ALA A 356 -27.38 -8.88 -7.77
CA ALA A 356 -27.05 -8.65 -6.36
C ALA A 356 -28.03 -9.37 -5.42
N ALA A 357 -29.33 -9.34 -5.72
CA ALA A 357 -30.37 -10.00 -4.94
C ALA A 357 -30.23 -11.52 -5.02
N GLN A 358 -29.97 -12.06 -6.22
CA GLN A 358 -29.67 -13.48 -6.43
C GLN A 358 -28.47 -13.95 -5.59
N GLN A 359 -27.39 -13.16 -5.51
CA GLN A 359 -26.22 -13.48 -4.69
C GLN A 359 -26.53 -13.42 -3.20
N SER A 360 -27.22 -12.37 -2.76
CA SER A 360 -27.55 -12.12 -1.35
C SER A 360 -28.44 -13.22 -0.76
N LEU A 361 -29.50 -13.58 -1.48
CA LEU A 361 -30.39 -14.68 -1.09
C LEU A 361 -29.69 -16.04 -1.19
N GLY A 362 -28.81 -16.22 -2.18
CA GLY A 362 -27.94 -17.39 -2.27
C GLY A 362 -27.03 -17.57 -1.05
N TRP A 363 -26.39 -16.50 -0.57
CA TRP A 363 -25.59 -16.54 0.65
C TRP A 363 -26.41 -16.84 1.90
N LEU A 364 -27.63 -16.29 2.02
CA LEU A 364 -28.55 -16.63 3.11
C LEU A 364 -28.88 -18.14 3.11
N LEU A 365 -29.28 -18.70 1.96
CA LEU A 365 -29.57 -20.15 1.84
C LEU A 365 -28.35 -21.02 2.13
N GLN A 366 -27.15 -20.64 1.66
CA GLN A 366 -25.90 -21.36 1.90
C GLN A 366 -25.49 -21.33 3.39
N ARG A 367 -25.79 -20.25 4.11
CA ARG A 367 -25.62 -20.15 5.57
C ARG A 367 -26.71 -20.90 6.36
N GLY A 368 -27.65 -21.57 5.70
CA GLY A 368 -28.73 -22.31 6.35
C GLY A 368 -29.89 -21.44 6.83
N SER A 369 -30.04 -20.21 6.32
CA SER A 369 -31.23 -19.39 6.52
C SER A 369 -32.42 -19.97 5.76
N ARG A 370 -33.58 -20.04 6.43
CA ARG A 370 -34.84 -20.47 5.83
C ARG A 370 -35.76 -19.32 5.45
N ALA A 371 -35.49 -18.12 5.96
CA ALA A 371 -36.28 -16.92 5.70
C ALA A 371 -36.52 -16.62 4.19
N PRO A 372 -35.58 -16.89 3.25
CA PRO A 372 -35.84 -16.75 1.82
C PRO A 372 -36.81 -17.80 1.23
N LEU A 373 -36.98 -18.96 1.86
CA LEU A 373 -37.66 -20.11 1.24
C LEU A 373 -39.15 -19.85 0.91
N PRO A 374 -39.98 -19.26 1.80
CA PRO A 374 -41.39 -19.04 1.49
C PRO A 374 -41.60 -18.04 0.35
N VAL A 375 -40.76 -17.01 0.27
CA VAL A 375 -40.86 -16.00 -0.79
C VAL A 375 -40.32 -16.50 -2.11
N LEU A 376 -39.16 -17.17 -2.14
CA LEU A 376 -38.61 -17.78 -3.36
C LEU A 376 -39.56 -18.82 -3.96
N ALA A 377 -40.22 -19.63 -3.11
CA ALA A 377 -41.21 -20.57 -3.58
C ALA A 377 -42.42 -19.86 -4.22
N ARG A 378 -42.91 -18.73 -3.68
CA ARG A 378 -43.96 -17.93 -4.35
C ARG A 378 -43.47 -17.37 -5.69
N LEU A 379 -42.22 -16.90 -5.76
CA LEU A 379 -41.65 -16.29 -6.98
C LEU A 379 -41.42 -17.28 -8.13
N LEU A 380 -41.34 -18.59 -7.88
CA LEU A 380 -41.30 -19.61 -8.94
C LEU A 380 -42.53 -19.60 -9.85
N TRP A 381 -43.67 -19.12 -9.36
CA TRP A 381 -44.93 -18.99 -10.12
C TRP A 381 -45.31 -17.53 -10.38
N HIS A 382 -44.34 -16.61 -10.33
CA HIS A 382 -44.57 -15.20 -10.65
C HIS A 382 -44.96 -14.99 -12.13
N GLY A 383 -45.73 -13.95 -12.42
CA GLY A 383 -46.16 -13.64 -13.79
C GLY A 383 -45.03 -13.18 -14.72
N ASN A 384 -43.96 -12.59 -14.16
CA ASN A 384 -42.76 -12.21 -14.90
C ASN A 384 -41.81 -13.42 -15.02
N GLU A 385 -41.54 -13.87 -16.25
CA GLU A 385 -40.68 -15.02 -16.53
C GLU A 385 -39.28 -14.87 -15.94
N LYS A 386 -38.67 -13.69 -16.06
CA LYS A 386 -37.33 -13.40 -15.51
C LYS A 386 -37.27 -13.63 -14.01
N VAL A 387 -38.33 -13.25 -13.29
CA VAL A 387 -38.41 -13.45 -11.82
C VAL A 387 -38.47 -14.93 -11.47
N ARG A 388 -39.16 -15.75 -12.28
CA ARG A 388 -39.18 -17.21 -12.10
C ARG A 388 -37.80 -17.81 -12.32
N GLU A 389 -37.10 -17.40 -13.37
CA GLU A 389 -35.72 -17.82 -13.66
C GLU A 389 -34.76 -17.39 -12.55
N SER A 390 -34.84 -16.14 -12.10
CA SER A 390 -34.11 -15.58 -10.96
C SER A 390 -34.34 -16.40 -9.68
N ALA A 391 -35.59 -16.67 -9.31
CA ALA A 391 -35.94 -17.46 -8.13
C ALA A 391 -35.42 -18.90 -8.24
N ASN A 392 -35.55 -19.53 -9.41
CA ASN A 392 -35.03 -20.87 -9.67
C ASN A 392 -33.49 -20.93 -9.60
N LEU A 393 -32.80 -19.89 -10.11
CA LEU A 393 -31.35 -19.76 -10.01
C LEU A 393 -30.87 -19.57 -8.56
N VAL A 394 -31.61 -18.85 -7.72
CA VAL A 394 -31.32 -18.78 -6.28
C VAL A 394 -31.52 -20.14 -5.61
N LEU A 395 -32.64 -20.81 -5.88
CA LEU A 395 -32.91 -22.16 -5.36
C LEU A 395 -31.93 -23.22 -5.91
N SER A 396 -31.23 -22.94 -7.01
CA SER A 396 -30.13 -23.79 -7.50
C SER A 396 -28.94 -23.85 -6.53
N ARG A 397 -28.85 -22.91 -5.58
CA ARG A 397 -27.79 -22.79 -4.57
C ARG A 397 -28.18 -23.37 -3.20
N LEU A 398 -29.32 -24.07 -3.11
CA LEU A 398 -29.74 -24.76 -1.88
C LEU A 398 -28.67 -25.76 -1.39
N PRO A 399 -28.38 -25.79 -0.07
CA PRO A 399 -27.44 -26.74 0.52
C PRO A 399 -27.95 -28.19 0.40
N PRO A 400 -27.08 -29.21 0.48
CA PRO A 400 -27.41 -30.62 0.23
C PRO A 400 -28.66 -31.12 0.97
N GLN A 401 -28.78 -30.80 2.26
CA GLN A 401 -29.92 -31.21 3.10
C GLN A 401 -31.30 -30.71 2.62
N TRP A 402 -31.35 -29.72 1.71
CA TRP A 402 -32.58 -29.11 1.20
C TRP A 402 -32.79 -29.34 -0.31
N GLN A 403 -31.97 -30.15 -0.98
CA GLN A 403 -32.10 -30.38 -2.43
C GLN A 403 -33.45 -31.01 -2.82
N TRP A 404 -34.06 -31.81 -1.93
CA TRP A 404 -35.42 -32.36 -2.10
C TRP A 404 -36.52 -31.30 -2.31
N LEU A 405 -36.27 -30.03 -1.96
CA LEU A 405 -37.19 -28.93 -2.26
C LEU A 405 -37.28 -28.68 -3.78
N ARG A 406 -36.18 -28.81 -4.53
CA ARG A 406 -36.21 -28.63 -6.00
C ARG A 406 -37.02 -29.70 -6.72
N GLU A 407 -37.03 -30.93 -6.22
CA GLU A 407 -37.87 -32.00 -6.77
C GLU A 407 -39.38 -31.73 -6.58
N LYS A 408 -39.75 -31.03 -5.51
CA LYS A 408 -41.15 -30.71 -5.18
C LYS A 408 -41.61 -29.35 -5.69
N TRP A 409 -40.70 -28.41 -5.91
CA TRP A 409 -41.00 -27.05 -6.38
C TRP A 409 -40.62 -26.92 -7.85
N SER A 410 -41.40 -27.59 -8.70
CA SER A 410 -41.26 -27.47 -10.15
C SER A 410 -42.01 -26.22 -10.65
N PRO A 411 -41.38 -25.31 -11.42
CA PRO A 411 -42.07 -24.17 -12.02
C PRO A 411 -43.15 -24.60 -13.03
N ALA A 412 -43.13 -25.84 -13.52
CA ALA A 412 -44.13 -26.39 -14.44
C ALA A 412 -45.45 -26.83 -13.77
N THR A 413 -45.47 -27.03 -12.44
CA THR A 413 -46.65 -27.52 -11.71
C THR A 413 -46.89 -26.72 -10.42
N PRO A 414 -47.88 -25.80 -10.40
CA PRO A 414 -48.23 -25.09 -9.18
C PRO A 414 -48.77 -26.04 -8.10
N PRO A 415 -48.50 -25.78 -6.81
CA PRO A 415 -48.74 -26.74 -5.74
C PRO A 415 -50.24 -26.80 -5.37
N SER A 416 -50.84 -27.98 -5.47
CA SER A 416 -52.24 -28.25 -5.05
C SER A 416 -52.42 -28.42 -3.53
N ARG A 417 -51.34 -28.26 -2.75
CA ARG A 417 -51.28 -28.37 -1.29
C ARG A 417 -50.33 -27.30 -0.73
N PRO A 418 -50.48 -26.86 0.54
CA PRO A 418 -49.54 -25.91 1.14
C PRO A 418 -48.10 -26.44 1.09
N LEU A 419 -47.18 -25.53 0.72
CA LEU A 419 -45.76 -25.82 0.59
C LEU A 419 -45.17 -26.25 1.95
N ARG A 420 -44.40 -27.34 1.95
CA ARG A 420 -43.68 -27.81 3.14
C ARG A 420 -42.28 -27.22 3.17
N PHE A 421 -41.93 -26.59 4.28
CA PHE A 421 -40.59 -26.06 4.58
C PHE A 421 -39.89 -26.96 5.62
N PRO A 422 -38.55 -27.00 5.65
CA PRO A 422 -37.82 -27.78 6.65
C PRO A 422 -38.11 -27.31 8.09
N HIS A 423 -38.42 -28.24 8.99
CA HIS A 423 -38.65 -27.98 10.43
C HIS A 423 -37.35 -27.65 11.17
N LYS A 424 -37.40 -26.88 12.28
CA LYS A 424 -36.21 -26.59 13.10
C LYS A 424 -35.56 -27.93 13.50
N VAL A 425 -34.31 -28.11 13.11
CA VAL A 425 -33.47 -29.19 13.63
C VAL A 425 -32.84 -28.59 14.87
N GLU A 426 -33.09 -29.19 16.03
CA GLU A 426 -32.39 -28.78 17.25
C GLU A 426 -30.88 -28.99 17.06
N ALA A 427 -30.07 -28.08 17.60
CA ALA A 427 -28.62 -28.06 17.40
C ALA A 427 -27.90 -29.12 18.25
N SER A 428 -28.34 -30.37 18.17
CA SER A 428 -27.96 -31.50 19.04
C SER A 428 -27.55 -32.74 18.23
N SER A 429 -26.83 -32.56 17.12
CA SER A 429 -26.27 -33.66 16.33
C SER A 429 -25.06 -33.27 15.46
N PHE A 430 -24.12 -32.51 16.02
CA PHE A 430 -22.75 -32.42 15.49
C PHE A 430 -21.74 -32.58 16.64
N SER A 431 -21.18 -33.78 16.72
CA SER A 431 -20.03 -34.18 17.55
C SER A 431 -18.94 -34.72 16.63
#